data_AF-A0A2T4S6C9-F1
#
_entry.id   AF-A0A2T4S6C9-F1
#
_cell.length_a   1.000
_cell.length_b   1.000
_cell.length_c   1.000
_cell.angle_alpha   90.00
_cell.angle_beta   90.00
_cell.angle_gamma   90.00
#
_symmetry.space_group_name_H-M   'P 1'
#
loop_
_entity.id
_entity.type
_entity.pdbx_description
1 polymer ?
#
loop_
_entity_poly.entity_id
_entity_poly.type
_entity_poly.pdbx_seq_one_letter_code
_entity_poly.pdbx_strand_id
1 'polypeptide(L)'
;VFVLMRAPDLAMTQLVIETITTILFLLVFYHLPNVRRDKVHVGKEAVKLSIALLMSLFVVTFVIIAQQEQAFNKISSFYEHSDKLAGSKNIVNAILGEFRALDTMLEGIVIMIVGLGIYSLIKFKIRKGDSDARK
;
A
#
# COMPACT_ATOMS: atom_id res chain seq x y z
N VAL A 1 -2.37 -13.19 -9.57
CA VAL A 1 -3.82 -13.12 -9.22
C VAL A 1 -4.58 -12.13 -10.11
N PHE A 2 -4.20 -10.85 -10.18
CA PHE A 2 -4.95 -9.85 -10.98
C PHE A 2 -5.15 -10.19 -12.46
N VAL A 3 -4.15 -10.79 -13.11
CA VAL A 3 -4.30 -11.32 -14.49
C VAL A 3 -5.39 -12.39 -14.58
N LEU A 4 -5.46 -13.31 -13.61
CA LEU A 4 -6.49 -14.36 -13.55
C LEU A 4 -7.89 -13.76 -13.33
N MET A 5 -7.97 -12.63 -12.63
CA MET A 5 -9.22 -11.89 -12.38
C MET A 5 -9.55 -10.88 -13.48
N ARG A 6 -8.84 -10.89 -14.61
CA ARG A 6 -9.04 -9.95 -15.74
C ARG A 6 -8.89 -8.47 -15.37
N ALA A 7 -8.01 -8.16 -14.42
CA ALA A 7 -7.66 -6.79 -14.03
C ALA A 7 -6.24 -6.43 -14.52
N PRO A 8 -6.07 -6.08 -15.82
CA PRO A 8 -4.75 -5.88 -16.41
C PRO A 8 -4.03 -4.64 -15.87
N ASP A 9 -4.74 -3.53 -15.67
CA ASP A 9 -4.17 -2.27 -15.17
C ASP A 9 -3.60 -2.46 -13.76
N LEU A 10 -4.36 -3.11 -12.86
CA LEU A 10 -3.90 -3.48 -11.52
C LEU A 10 -2.73 -4.47 -11.55
N ALA A 11 -2.72 -5.40 -12.51
CA ALA A 11 -1.61 -6.35 -12.63
C ALA A 11 -0.29 -5.63 -12.98
N MET A 12 -0.33 -4.69 -13.92
CA MET A 12 0.85 -3.92 -14.33
C MET A 12 1.35 -3.02 -13.21
N THR A 13 0.47 -2.27 -12.55
CA THR A 13 0.88 -1.40 -11.43
C THR A 13 1.40 -2.20 -10.25
N GLN A 14 0.76 -3.33 -9.92
CA GLN A 14 1.24 -4.22 -8.86
C GLN A 14 2.65 -4.72 -9.14
N LEU A 15 2.94 -5.18 -10.36
CA LEU A 15 4.28 -5.68 -10.71
C LEU A 15 5.35 -4.59 -10.58
N VAL A 16 5.05 -3.38 -11.05
CA VAL A 16 5.99 -2.26 -10.95
C VAL A 16 6.23 -1.87 -9.49
N ILE A 17 5.16 -1.72 -8.69
CA ILE A 17 5.26 -1.34 -7.28
C ILE A 17 6.00 -2.41 -6.49
N GLU A 18 5.65 -3.68 -6.66
CA GLU A 18 6.31 -4.82 -5.98
C GLU A 18 7.82 -4.85 -6.29
N THR A 19 8.19 -4.56 -7.54
CA THR A 19 9.59 -4.51 -7.95
C THR A 19 10.33 -3.37 -7.25
N ILE A 20 9.74 -2.17 -7.25
CA ILE A 20 10.34 -0.98 -6.61
C ILE A 20 10.45 -1.19 -5.09
N THR A 21 9.40 -1.67 -4.42
CA THR A 21 9.41 -1.89 -2.97
C THR A 21 10.40 -2.98 -2.58
N THR A 22 10.51 -4.06 -3.37
CA THR A 22 11.52 -5.11 -3.15
C THR A 22 12.94 -4.54 -3.25
N ILE A 23 13.22 -3.72 -4.27
CA ILE A 23 14.53 -3.07 -4.42
C ILE A 23 14.82 -2.15 -3.22
N LEU A 24 13.84 -1.33 -2.81
CA LEU A 24 13.99 -0.46 -1.63
C LEU A 24 14.21 -1.25 -0.34
N PHE A 25 13.50 -2.35 -0.15
CA PHE A 25 13.67 -3.23 1.00
C PHE A 25 15.06 -3.85 1.03
N LEU A 26 15.54 -4.38 -0.11
CA LEU A 26 16.90 -4.89 -0.24
C LEU A 26 17.96 -3.82 0.03
N LEU A 27 17.74 -2.59 -0.42
CA LEU A 27 18.62 -1.45 -0.13
C LEU A 27 18.69 -1.17 1.37
N VAL A 28 17.56 -1.15 2.07
CA VAL A 28 17.53 -0.96 3.53
C VAL A 28 18.23 -2.12 4.24
N PHE A 29 17.96 -3.36 3.84
CA PHE A 29 18.60 -4.55 4.41
C PHE A 29 20.11 -4.54 4.23
N TYR A 30 20.61 -4.09 3.08
CA TYR A 30 22.04 -3.96 2.81
C TYR A 30 22.74 -3.00 3.79
N HIS A 31 22.04 -1.95 4.22
CA HIS A 31 22.58 -0.96 5.16
C HIS A 31 22.25 -1.27 6.63
N LEU A 32 21.51 -2.35 6.90
CA LEU A 32 21.10 -2.70 8.26
C LEU A 32 22.30 -3.26 9.03
N PRO A 33 22.71 -2.67 10.18
CA PRO A 33 23.79 -3.21 10.97
C PRO A 33 23.42 -4.59 11.53
N ASN A 34 24.43 -5.41 11.81
CA ASN A 34 24.21 -6.75 12.32
C ASN A 34 23.65 -6.69 13.74
N VAL A 35 22.32 -6.77 13.88
CA VAL A 35 21.64 -6.72 15.17
C VAL A 35 21.82 -8.06 15.89
N ARG A 36 22.31 -8.02 17.14
CA ARG A 36 22.37 -9.24 17.98
C ARG A 36 20.94 -9.75 18.20
N ARG A 37 20.72 -11.03 17.89
CA ARG A 37 19.46 -11.69 18.19
C ARG A 37 19.34 -11.86 19.70
N ASP A 38 18.36 -11.18 20.30
CA ASP A 38 17.99 -11.43 21.68
C ASP A 38 17.44 -12.85 21.85
N LYS A 39 17.58 -13.40 23.05
CA LYS A 39 17.05 -14.73 23.37
C LYS A 39 15.53 -14.74 23.19
N VAL A 40 15.04 -15.60 22.30
CA VAL A 40 13.62 -15.73 22.00
C VAL A 40 12.87 -16.19 23.26
N HIS A 41 11.94 -15.37 23.73
CA HIS A 41 11.04 -15.74 24.83
C HIS A 41 9.85 -16.50 24.24
N VAL A 42 9.86 -17.83 24.35
CA VAL A 42 8.84 -18.72 23.77
C VAL A 42 7.42 -18.30 24.17
N GLY A 43 7.20 -17.90 25.43
CA GLY A 43 5.89 -17.40 25.88
C GLY A 43 5.44 -16.12 25.19
N LYS A 44 6.33 -15.15 24.96
CA LYS A 44 6.01 -13.90 24.25
C LYS A 44 5.74 -14.18 22.77
N GLU A 45 6.50 -15.08 22.17
CA GLU A 45 6.33 -15.45 20.76
C GLU A 45 5.02 -16.23 20.52
N ALA A 46 4.64 -17.09 21.48
CA ALA A 46 3.35 -17.78 21.45
C ALA A 46 2.16 -16.81 21.54
N VAL A 47 2.25 -15.76 22.36
CA VAL A 47 1.22 -14.71 22.41
C VAL A 47 1.14 -13.92 21.10
N LYS A 48 2.28 -13.56 20.48
CA LYS A 48 2.26 -12.89 19.17
C LYS A 48 1.62 -13.78 18.11
N LEU A 49 1.98 -15.06 18.09
CA LEU A 49 1.43 -16.02 17.14
C LEU A 49 -0.07 -16.22 17.36
N SER A 50 -0.53 -16.33 18.60
CA SER A 50 -1.95 -16.49 18.90
C SER A 50 -2.76 -15.27 18.47
N ILE A 51 -2.27 -14.05 18.74
CA ILE A 51 -2.90 -12.81 18.28
C ILE A 51 -2.93 -12.75 16.74
N ALA A 52 -1.82 -13.08 16.07
CA ALA A 52 -1.76 -13.09 14.60
C ALA A 52 -2.76 -14.08 13.98
N LEU A 53 -2.88 -15.29 14.54
CA LEU A 53 -3.84 -16.29 14.10
C LEU A 53 -5.28 -15.88 14.36
N LEU A 54 -5.58 -15.33 15.54
CA LEU A 54 -6.92 -14.82 15.87
C LEU A 54 -7.33 -13.69 14.93
N MET A 55 -6.42 -12.75 14.65
CA MET A 55 -6.68 -11.66 13.71
C MET A 55 -6.87 -12.18 12.28
N SER A 56 -6.05 -13.14 11.84
CA SER A 56 -6.21 -13.75 10.52
C SER A 56 -7.56 -14.46 10.39
N LEU A 57 -7.95 -15.26 11.39
CA LEU A 57 -9.22 -15.98 11.37
C LEU A 57 -10.40 -15.00 11.40
N PHE A 58 -10.31 -13.96 12.25
CA PHE A 58 -11.30 -12.90 12.32
C PHE A 58 -11.50 -12.21 10.97
N VAL A 59 -10.43 -11.73 10.33
CA VAL A 59 -10.52 -11.03 9.03
C VAL A 59 -11.08 -11.95 7.94
N VAL A 60 -10.61 -13.19 7.85
CA VAL A 60 -11.10 -14.15 6.84
C VAL A 60 -12.59 -14.43 7.04
N THR A 61 -13.01 -14.70 8.28
CA THR A 61 -14.40 -14.98 8.61
C THR A 61 -15.28 -13.76 8.34
N PHE A 62 -14.81 -12.57 8.73
CA PHE A 62 -15.51 -11.31 8.50
C PHE A 62 -15.74 -11.05 7.01
N VAL A 63 -14.73 -11.22 6.16
CA VAL A 63 -14.85 -11.03 4.71
C VAL A 63 -15.82 -12.04 4.09
N ILE A 64 -15.83 -13.30 4.55
CA ILE A 64 -16.77 -14.32 4.06
C ILE A 64 -18.21 -13.97 4.45
N ILE A 65 -18.45 -13.50 5.68
CA ILE A 65 -19.78 -13.08 6.13
C ILE A 65 -20.23 -11.83 5.37
N ALA A 66 -19.37 -10.81 5.27
CA ALA A 66 -19.70 -9.53 4.64
C ALA A 66 -20.04 -9.64 3.14
N GLN A 67 -19.50 -10.65 2.43
CA GLN A 67 -19.79 -10.84 1.01
C GLN A 67 -21.11 -11.57 0.72
N GLN A 68 -21.76 -12.17 1.72
CA GLN A 68 -23.00 -12.94 1.53
C GLN A 68 -24.24 -12.05 1.39
N GLU A 69 -24.21 -10.82 1.92
CA GLU A 69 -25.32 -9.88 1.79
C GLU A 69 -25.13 -8.92 0.60
N GLN A 70 -25.98 -9.04 -0.42
CA GLN A 70 -26.20 -7.98 -1.41
C GLN A 70 -27.55 -7.34 -1.14
N ALA A 71 -27.59 -6.42 -0.19
CA ALA A 71 -28.81 -5.68 0.15
C ALA A 71 -29.26 -4.70 -0.96
N PHE A 72 -28.34 -4.31 -1.87
CA PHE A 72 -28.60 -3.31 -2.91
C PHE A 72 -27.98 -3.70 -4.25
N ASN A 73 -28.56 -3.16 -5.33
CA ASN A 73 -28.01 -3.30 -6.68
C ASN A 73 -26.63 -2.63 -6.79
N LYS A 74 -25.75 -3.23 -7.60
CA LYS A 74 -24.41 -2.69 -7.84
C LYS A 74 -24.48 -1.42 -8.69
N ILE A 75 -23.71 -0.41 -8.33
CA ILE A 75 -23.53 0.82 -9.12
C ILE A 75 -22.66 0.60 -10.37
N SER A 76 -22.10 -0.59 -10.56
CA SER A 76 -21.23 -0.91 -11.71
C SER A 76 -21.93 -0.67 -13.05
N SER A 77 -23.25 -0.87 -13.13
CA SER A 77 -24.03 -0.64 -14.34
C SER A 77 -24.02 0.82 -14.82
N PHE A 78 -23.83 1.79 -13.91
CA PHE A 78 -23.68 3.20 -14.27
C PHE A 78 -22.38 3.43 -15.07
N TYR A 79 -21.29 2.75 -14.70
CA TYR A 79 -19.97 2.92 -15.32
C TYR A 79 -19.79 2.14 -16.63
N GLU A 80 -20.67 1.18 -16.93
CA GLU A 80 -20.65 0.45 -18.20
C GLU A 80 -20.81 1.39 -19.42
N HIS A 81 -21.47 2.53 -19.23
CA HIS A 81 -21.67 3.57 -20.25
C HIS A 81 -20.59 4.67 -20.23
N SER A 82 -19.41 4.36 -19.68
CA SER A 82 -18.28 5.29 -19.58
C SER A 82 -17.77 5.78 -20.94
N ASP A 83 -17.97 5.03 -22.00
CA ASP A 83 -17.67 5.43 -23.37
C ASP A 83 -18.50 6.65 -23.82
N LYS A 84 -19.78 6.70 -23.44
CA LYS A 84 -20.70 7.79 -23.78
C LYS A 84 -20.62 8.96 -22.81
N LEU A 85 -20.37 8.68 -21.53
CA LEU A 85 -20.36 9.66 -20.45
C LEU A 85 -19.00 10.38 -20.31
N ALA A 86 -17.90 9.65 -20.53
CA ALA A 86 -16.53 10.09 -20.31
C ALA A 86 -15.63 9.92 -21.55
N GLY A 87 -16.17 9.45 -22.69
CA GLY A 87 -15.41 9.30 -23.94
C GLY A 87 -14.31 8.22 -23.91
N SER A 88 -14.15 7.48 -22.81
CA SER A 88 -13.04 6.55 -22.60
C SER A 88 -13.46 5.10 -22.86
N LYS A 89 -12.65 4.37 -23.63
CA LYS A 89 -12.81 2.93 -23.87
C LYS A 89 -12.24 2.07 -22.75
N ASN A 90 -11.39 2.63 -21.89
CA ASN A 90 -10.90 1.96 -20.69
C ASN A 90 -11.72 2.46 -19.50
N ILE A 91 -12.62 1.60 -19.00
CA ILE A 91 -13.50 1.90 -17.87
C ILE A 91 -12.73 2.22 -16.58
N VAL A 92 -11.59 1.58 -16.33
CA VAL A 92 -10.77 1.83 -15.14
C VAL A 92 -10.17 3.24 -15.21
N ASN A 93 -9.56 3.59 -16.35
CA ASN A 93 -9.03 4.92 -16.56
C ASN A 93 -10.15 5.99 -16.58
N ALA A 94 -11.34 5.67 -17.09
CA ALA A 94 -12.50 6.56 -17.04
C ALA A 94 -12.91 6.87 -15.58
N ILE A 95 -12.96 5.83 -14.74
CA ILE A 95 -13.32 5.98 -13.32
C ILE A 95 -12.27 6.84 -12.60
N LEU A 96 -10.98 6.52 -12.74
CA LEU A 96 -9.92 7.25 -12.05
C LEU A 96 -9.74 8.67 -12.58
N GLY A 97 -9.84 8.87 -13.90
CA GLY A 97 -9.54 10.15 -14.55
C GLY A 97 -10.71 11.13 -14.62
N GLU A 98 -11.95 10.66 -14.60
CA GLU A 98 -13.13 11.53 -14.75
C GLU A 98 -14.12 11.39 -13.59
N PHE A 99 -14.72 10.20 -13.41
CA PHE A 99 -15.78 10.04 -12.42
C PHE A 99 -15.31 10.23 -10.97
N ARG A 100 -14.07 9.82 -10.68
CA ARG A 100 -13.42 9.92 -9.37
C ARG A 100 -12.07 10.65 -9.46
N ALA A 101 -11.97 11.60 -10.38
CA ALA A 101 -10.76 12.38 -10.65
C ALA A 101 -10.18 13.05 -9.39
N LEU A 102 -11.04 13.49 -8.47
CA LEU A 102 -10.61 14.10 -7.21
C LEU A 102 -9.81 13.13 -6.34
N ASP A 103 -10.21 11.86 -6.25
CA ASP A 103 -9.49 10.86 -5.46
C ASP A 103 -8.08 10.65 -6.01
N THR A 104 -7.94 10.52 -7.34
CA THR A 104 -6.64 10.37 -8.01
C THR A 104 -5.76 11.63 -7.91
N MET A 105 -6.37 12.82 -7.96
CA MET A 105 -5.63 14.07 -7.74
C MET A 105 -5.06 14.12 -6.31
N LEU A 106 -5.86 13.72 -5.30
CA LEU A 106 -5.43 13.68 -3.91
C LEU A 106 -4.36 12.60 -3.67
N GLU A 107 -4.46 11.43 -4.31
CA GLU A 107 -3.39 10.42 -4.31
C GLU A 107 -2.08 10.98 -4.88
N GLY A 108 -2.13 11.76 -5.97
CA GLY A 108 -0.98 12.46 -6.53
C GLY A 108 -0.34 13.45 -5.54
N ILE A 109 -1.16 14.17 -4.78
CA ILE A 109 -0.69 15.07 -3.71
C ILE A 109 0.02 14.27 -2.61
N VAL A 110 -0.50 13.11 -2.21
CA VAL A 110 0.17 12.24 -1.22
C VAL A 110 1.54 11.81 -1.72
N ILE A 111 1.67 11.39 -2.99
CA ILE A 111 2.97 11.02 -3.58
C ILE A 111 3.94 12.21 -3.57
N MET A 112 3.46 13.41 -3.90
CA MET A 112 4.26 14.63 -3.85
C MET A 112 4.78 14.92 -2.43
N ILE A 113 3.91 14.82 -1.42
CA ILE A 113 4.27 15.02 -0.01
C ILE A 113 5.31 13.98 0.44
N VAL A 114 5.11 12.71 0.08
CA VAL A 114 6.07 11.63 0.40
C VAL A 114 7.43 11.90 -0.26
N GLY A 115 7.44 12.30 -1.54
CA GLY A 115 8.68 12.65 -2.25
C GLY A 115 9.43 13.80 -1.59
N LEU A 116 8.72 14.87 -1.21
CA LEU A 116 9.31 16.00 -0.47
C LEU A 116 9.79 15.59 0.94
N GLY A 117 9.05 14.71 1.63
CA GLY A 117 9.43 14.16 2.92
C GLY A 117 10.74 13.38 2.85
N ILE A 118 10.88 12.48 1.86
CA ILE A 118 12.10 11.72 1.61
C ILE A 118 13.27 12.67 1.28
N TYR A 119 13.06 13.63 0.37
CA TYR A 119 14.07 14.62 0.02
C TYR A 119 14.55 15.41 1.25
N SER A 120 13.61 15.86 2.09
CA SER A 120 13.89 16.57 3.33
C SER A 120 14.71 15.69 4.29
N LEU A 121 14.33 14.44 4.52
CA LEU A 121 15.08 13.52 5.41
C LEU A 121 16.52 13.27 4.93
N ILE A 122 16.74 13.20 3.61
CA ILE A 122 18.07 12.98 3.04
C ILE A 122 18.93 14.25 3.11
N LYS A 123 18.36 15.43 2.80
CA LYS A 123 19.10 16.70 2.74
C LYS A 123 19.25 17.39 4.10
N PHE A 124 18.21 17.41 4.91
CA PHE A 124 18.21 17.92 6.28
C PHE A 124 18.67 16.84 7.25
N LYS A 125 19.82 16.21 6.95
CA LYS A 125 20.56 15.47 7.96
C LYS A 125 20.92 16.49 9.05
N ILE A 126 20.20 16.43 10.17
CA ILE A 126 20.41 17.24 11.37
C ILE A 126 21.92 17.40 11.54
N ARG A 127 22.36 18.66 11.63
CA ARG A 127 23.69 19.11 12.01
C ARG A 127 24.02 18.53 13.39
N LYS A 128 24.27 17.22 13.44
CA LYS A 128 24.69 16.46 14.60
C LYS A 128 26.21 16.49 14.57
N GLY A 129 26.70 17.68 14.89
CA GLY A 129 28.09 18.07 14.83
C GLY A 129 28.22 19.48 15.39
N ASP A 130 27.81 19.65 16.66
CA ASP A 130 28.40 20.67 17.53
C ASP A 130 28.16 20.42 19.04
N SER A 131 28.23 19.17 19.49
CA SER A 131 28.20 18.86 20.93
C SER A 131 29.04 17.64 21.32
N ASP A 132 30.15 17.41 20.60
CA ASP A 132 31.30 16.62 21.10
C ASP A 132 32.51 17.53 21.40
N ALA A 133 32.31 18.84 21.48
CA ALA A 133 33.28 19.82 21.94
C ALA A 133 32.78 20.49 23.23
N ARG A 134 32.62 19.72 24.32
CA ARG A 134 32.74 20.14 25.74
C ARG A 134 32.27 19.02 26.67
N LYS A 135 33.20 18.14 27.05
CA LYS A 135 33.64 17.85 28.43
C LYS A 135 34.41 16.54 28.46
#